data_AF-A0A1H1LTY9-F1
#
_entry.id   AF-A0A1H1LTY9-F1
#
_cell.length_a   1.000
_cell.length_b   1.000
_cell.length_c   1.000
_cell.angle_alpha   90.00
_cell.angle_beta   90.00
_cell.angle_gamma   90.00
#
_symmetry.space_group_name_H-M   'P 1'
#
loop_
_entity.id
_entity.type
_entity.pdbx_description
1 polymer ?
#
loop_
_entity_poly.entity_id
_entity_poly.type
_entity_poly.pdbx_seq_one_letter_code
_entity_poly.pdbx_strand_id
1 'polypeptide(L)'
;MKYTMFLLFLVMIHQVSSQSSFIKDSLSIIKIIKFQGKVEYLSHKVSFEKLISDSRCPKDVMCIRAGEAKVLISVYKNDIFLTDKEVVIHASGYVTEENNLIFVAQDFKIFGINLTPYPQNGNPIPEKDYNLEIVFHPK
;
A
#
# COMPACT_ATOMS: atom_id res chain seq x y z
N MET A 1 -1.54 20.36 -52.02
CA MET A 1 -0.79 19.80 -50.86
C MET A 1 -0.80 20.77 -49.67
N LYS A 2 -1.96 21.11 -49.10
CA LYS A 2 -2.05 22.05 -47.95
C LYS A 2 -2.84 21.52 -46.75
N TYR A 3 -3.49 20.37 -46.88
CA TYR A 3 -4.33 19.79 -45.82
C TYR A 3 -3.73 18.52 -45.18
N THR A 4 -2.64 17.98 -45.75
CA THR A 4 -1.97 16.79 -45.19
C THR A 4 -1.09 17.08 -43.98
N MET A 5 -0.78 18.36 -43.68
CA MET A 5 0.02 18.75 -42.51
C MET A 5 -0.82 19.12 -41.27
N PHE A 6 -2.15 19.06 -41.35
CA PHE A 6 -3.02 19.34 -40.20
C PHE A 6 -3.61 18.07 -39.55
N LEU A 7 -3.50 16.93 -40.22
CA LEU A 7 -4.03 15.65 -39.75
C LEU A 7 -3.10 14.89 -38.79
N LEU A 8 -1.87 15.35 -38.58
CA LEU A 8 -0.90 14.70 -37.69
C LEU A 8 -0.94 15.19 -36.23
N PHE A 9 -1.74 16.20 -35.90
CA PHE A 9 -1.77 16.79 -34.55
C PHE A 9 -2.89 16.22 -33.66
N LEU A 10 -3.74 15.32 -34.15
CA LEU A 10 -4.91 14.83 -33.43
C LEU A 10 -4.72 13.51 -32.64
N VAL A 11 -3.50 12.94 -32.61
CA VAL A 11 -3.24 11.58 -32.08
C VAL A 11 -2.51 11.57 -30.73
N MET A 12 -2.45 12.69 -30.00
CA MET A 12 -1.80 12.77 -28.67
C MET A 12 -2.78 12.78 -27.48
N ILE A 13 -4.00 12.27 -27.65
CA ILE A 13 -5.01 12.20 -26.57
C ILE A 13 -5.19 10.75 -26.08
N HIS A 14 -4.10 10.04 -25.79
CA HIS A 14 -4.13 8.76 -25.11
C HIS A 14 -2.85 8.73 -24.23
N GLN A 15 -2.85 8.73 -22.90
CA GLN A 15 -3.85 8.38 -21.92
C GLN A 15 -3.63 9.23 -20.66
N VAL A 16 -4.67 9.93 -20.20
CA VAL A 16 -4.69 10.47 -18.83
C VAL A 16 -5.07 9.31 -17.93
N SER A 17 -4.09 8.65 -17.33
CA SER A 17 -4.32 7.74 -16.22
C SER A 17 -4.80 8.57 -15.04
N SER A 18 -6.11 8.61 -14.82
CA SER A 18 -6.67 9.12 -13.56
C SER A 18 -6.23 8.18 -12.44
N GLN A 19 -5.26 8.61 -11.63
CA GLN A 19 -4.88 7.88 -10.42
C GLN A 19 -5.97 8.16 -9.37
N SER A 20 -6.98 7.29 -9.29
CA SER A 20 -7.97 7.35 -8.22
C SER A 20 -7.27 7.06 -6.89
N SER A 21 -7.20 8.06 -6.02
CA SER A 21 -6.74 7.86 -4.64
C SER A 21 -7.74 6.96 -3.90
N PHE A 22 -7.23 6.04 -3.09
CA PHE A 22 -8.07 5.21 -2.22
C PHE A 22 -8.82 6.10 -1.22
N ILE A 23 -10.15 6.11 -1.28
CA ILE A 23 -11.00 6.80 -0.32
C ILE A 23 -11.53 5.78 0.69
N LYS A 24 -11.22 6.01 1.96
CA LYS A 24 -11.68 5.19 3.08
C LYS A 24 -13.20 5.35 3.25
N ASP A 25 -13.95 4.34 2.80
CA ASP A 25 -15.41 4.29 2.92
C ASP A 25 -15.86 3.71 4.27
N SER A 26 -17.06 4.09 4.73
CA SER A 26 -17.73 3.66 5.97
C SER A 26 -17.85 2.14 6.10
N LEU A 27 -17.92 1.43 4.97
CA LEU A 27 -18.02 -0.04 4.94
C LEU A 27 -16.67 -0.76 5.03
N SER A 28 -15.55 -0.03 5.00
CA SER A 28 -14.22 -0.62 5.03
C SER A 28 -13.86 -1.06 6.45
N ILE A 29 -13.34 -2.28 6.59
CA ILE A 29 -12.91 -2.83 7.88
C ILE A 29 -11.40 -2.67 8.04
N ILE A 30 -10.99 -2.06 9.14
CA ILE A 30 -9.58 -1.81 9.45
C ILE A 30 -9.10 -2.84 10.46
N LYS A 31 -7.91 -3.38 10.23
CA LYS A 31 -7.21 -4.21 11.21
C LYS A 31 -5.76 -3.76 11.36
N ILE A 32 -5.22 -3.96 12.55
CA ILE A 32 -3.82 -3.71 12.86
C ILE A 32 -3.14 -5.06 13.06
N ILE A 33 -2.04 -5.28 12.34
CA ILE A 33 -1.23 -6.49 12.42
C ILE A 33 0.10 -6.11 13.07
N LYS A 34 0.43 -6.72 14.20
CA LYS A 34 1.77 -6.62 14.80
C LYS A 34 2.78 -7.33 13.89
N PHE A 35 4.05 -6.95 13.95
CA PHE A 35 5.13 -7.69 13.28
C PHE A 35 5.07 -9.20 13.61
N GLN A 36 5.16 -10.05 12.59
CA GLN A 36 5.00 -11.51 12.67
C GLN A 36 3.62 -11.98 13.18
N GLY A 37 2.66 -11.06 13.26
CA GLY A 37 1.28 -11.31 13.66
C GLY A 37 0.39 -11.61 12.47
N LYS A 38 -0.82 -12.10 12.79
CA LYS A 38 -1.85 -12.45 11.80
C LYS A 38 -3.20 -11.85 12.18
N VAL A 39 -3.99 -11.51 11.19
CA VAL A 39 -5.40 -11.14 11.37
C VAL A 39 -6.27 -11.87 10.36
N GLU A 40 -7.50 -12.17 10.76
CA GLU A 40 -8.45 -12.91 9.94
C GLU A 40 -9.65 -12.05 9.58
N TYR A 41 -10.15 -12.21 8.36
CA TYR A 41 -11.40 -11.62 7.89
C TYR A 41 -12.09 -12.58 6.92
N LEU A 42 -13.32 -12.98 7.26
CA LEU A 42 -14.03 -14.07 6.58
C LEU A 42 -13.15 -15.33 6.54
N SER A 43 -12.90 -15.88 5.34
CA SER A 43 -12.02 -17.04 5.12
C SER A 43 -10.55 -16.69 4.88
N HIS A 44 -10.19 -15.40 4.89
CA HIS A 44 -8.83 -14.96 4.56
C HIS A 44 -8.04 -14.60 5.82
N LYS A 45 -6.77 -14.99 5.86
CA LYS A 45 -5.81 -14.58 6.88
C LYS A 45 -4.70 -13.79 6.24
N VAL A 46 -4.28 -12.71 6.89
CA VAL A 46 -3.22 -11.82 6.42
C VAL A 46 -2.16 -11.74 7.51
N SER A 47 -0.90 -11.91 7.11
CA SER A 47 0.25 -11.98 8.01
C SER A 47 1.29 -10.93 7.65
N PHE A 48 1.80 -10.21 8.65
CA PHE A 48 2.89 -9.26 8.46
C PHE A 48 4.23 -9.96 8.71
N GLU A 49 4.83 -10.49 7.65
CA GLU A 49 6.01 -11.37 7.74
C GLU A 49 7.30 -10.58 7.96
N LYS A 50 7.53 -9.51 7.20
CA LYS A 50 8.86 -8.88 7.21
C LYS A 50 8.81 -7.38 6.95
N LEU A 51 9.61 -6.62 7.69
CA LEU A 51 10.00 -5.27 7.32
C LEU A 51 11.19 -5.38 6.35
N ILE A 52 10.97 -5.04 5.08
CA ILE A 52 12.03 -5.12 4.06
C ILE A 52 12.95 -3.90 4.18
N SER A 53 12.35 -2.72 4.30
CA SER A 53 13.07 -1.46 4.51
C SER A 53 12.15 -0.39 5.08
N ASP A 54 12.69 0.53 5.86
CA ASP A 54 12.00 1.76 6.25
C ASP A 54 12.93 2.94 6.02
N SER A 55 12.70 3.69 4.94
CA SER A 55 13.44 4.89 4.59
C SER A 55 12.58 6.15 4.72
N ARG A 56 11.48 6.08 5.48
CA ARG A 56 10.59 7.23 5.70
C ARG A 56 11.36 8.31 6.44
N CYS A 57 11.26 9.53 5.94
CA CYS A 57 11.92 10.69 6.52
C CYS A 57 11.44 10.91 7.97
N PRO A 58 12.32 10.91 8.98
CA PRO A 58 11.92 11.15 10.37
C PRO A 58 11.15 12.45 10.57
N LYS A 59 10.23 12.49 11.55
CA LYS A 59 9.32 13.65 11.77
C LYS A 59 10.04 14.97 12.04
N ASP A 60 11.24 14.86 12.59
CA ASP A 60 12.07 15.91 13.15
C ASP A 60 13.27 16.25 12.25
N VAL A 61 13.23 15.81 10.98
CA VAL A 61 14.23 16.09 9.96
C VAL A 61 13.57 16.66 8.71
N MET A 62 14.20 17.65 8.08
CA MET A 62 13.79 18.17 6.78
C MET A 62 14.43 17.35 5.66
N CYS A 63 13.64 16.52 4.97
CA CYS A 63 14.12 15.77 3.80
C CYS A 63 13.66 16.41 2.48
N ILE A 64 14.47 16.26 1.44
CA ILE A 64 14.09 16.65 0.07
C ILE A 64 12.98 15.73 -0.48
N ARG A 65 12.97 14.46 -0.06
CA ARG A 65 11.94 13.47 -0.39
C ARG A 65 11.43 12.79 0.88
N ALA A 66 10.14 12.49 0.94
CA ALA A 66 9.49 11.92 2.11
C ALA A 66 9.90 10.45 2.40
N GLY A 67 10.32 9.71 1.37
CA GLY A 67 10.71 8.30 1.50
C GLY A 67 9.52 7.34 1.63
N GLU A 68 9.81 6.07 1.83
CA GLU A 68 8.82 4.99 1.88
C GLU A 68 9.28 3.85 2.80
N ALA A 69 8.34 3.02 3.22
CA ALA A 69 8.62 1.74 3.85
C ALA A 69 8.10 0.59 2.99
N LYS A 70 8.78 -0.54 3.02
CA LYS A 70 8.44 -1.74 2.27
C LYS A 70 8.26 -2.90 3.23
N VAL A 71 7.16 -3.62 3.09
CA VAL A 71 6.81 -4.76 3.95
C VAL A 71 6.40 -5.96 3.10
N LEU A 72 6.70 -7.16 3.59
CA LEU A 72 6.25 -8.43 3.00
C LEU A 72 5.03 -8.94 3.75
N ILE A 73 3.96 -9.20 2.99
CA ILE A 73 2.67 -9.66 3.51
C ILE A 73 2.31 -11.00 2.88
N SER A 74 1.98 -11.99 3.70
CA SER A 74 1.44 -13.27 3.23
C SER A 74 -0.08 -13.30 3.38
N VAL A 75 -0.76 -13.86 2.38
CA VAL A 75 -2.21 -14.05 2.37
C VAL A 75 -2.53 -15.54 2.29
N TYR A 76 -3.49 -15.95 3.10
CA TYR A 76 -3.97 -17.32 3.20
C TYR A 76 -5.49 -17.34 3.04
N LYS A 77 -6.04 -18.46 2.57
CA LYS A 77 -7.49 -18.74 2.60
C LYS A 77 -7.72 -20.12 3.17
N ASN A 78 -8.51 -20.20 4.24
CA ASN A 78 -8.74 -21.44 5.00
C ASN A 78 -7.41 -22.14 5.35
N ASP A 79 -6.44 -21.36 5.86
CA ASP A 79 -5.08 -21.80 6.22
C ASP A 79 -4.20 -22.30 5.05
N ILE A 80 -4.69 -22.23 3.81
CA ILE A 80 -3.90 -22.52 2.61
C ILE A 80 -3.23 -21.22 2.15
N PHE A 81 -1.90 -21.26 1.98
CA PHE A 81 -1.13 -20.15 1.43
C PHE A 81 -1.60 -19.79 0.02
N LEU A 82 -1.82 -18.51 -0.24
CA LEU A 82 -2.19 -17.99 -1.55
C LEU A 82 -1.03 -17.26 -2.23
N THR A 83 -0.48 -16.26 -1.55
CA THR A 83 0.57 -15.40 -2.13
C THR A 83 1.31 -14.62 -1.07
N ASP A 84 2.53 -14.21 -1.43
CA ASP A 84 3.25 -13.11 -0.81
C ASP A 84 3.13 -11.85 -1.65
N LYS A 85 3.13 -10.69 -1.00
CA LYS A 85 3.11 -9.39 -1.67
C LYS A 85 3.99 -8.39 -0.93
N GLU A 86 4.89 -7.74 -1.68
CA GLU A 86 5.55 -6.51 -1.23
C GLU A 86 4.56 -5.35 -1.32
N VAL A 87 4.41 -4.63 -0.22
CA VAL A 87 3.58 -3.43 -0.10
C VAL A 87 4.46 -2.23 0.21
N VAL A 88 4.23 -1.13 -0.50
CA VAL A 88 4.96 0.12 -0.34
C VAL A 88 4.09 1.13 0.40
N ILE A 89 4.54 1.56 1.57
CA ILE A 89 3.91 2.57 2.41
C ILE A 89 4.66 3.89 2.23
N HIS A 90 4.12 4.77 1.41
CA HIS A 90 4.66 6.11 1.18
C HIS A 90 4.51 6.97 2.43
N ALA A 91 5.56 7.70 2.81
CA ALA A 91 5.52 8.63 3.93
C ALA A 91 4.51 9.78 3.74
N SER A 92 4.19 10.13 2.49
CA SER A 92 3.15 11.09 2.15
C SER A 92 1.74 10.63 2.51
N GLY A 93 1.55 9.35 2.84
CA GLY A 93 0.24 8.74 3.01
C GLY A 93 -0.49 8.51 1.68
N TYR A 94 0.20 8.60 0.55
CA TYR A 94 -0.39 8.33 -0.76
C TYR A 94 -0.65 6.83 -0.91
N VAL A 95 -1.92 6.47 -1.12
CA VAL A 95 -2.38 5.08 -1.24
C VAL A 95 -2.94 4.83 -2.63
N THR A 96 -2.36 3.86 -3.34
CA THR A 96 -2.81 3.42 -4.67
C THR A 96 -2.89 1.90 -4.76
N GLU A 97 -3.61 1.38 -5.75
CA GLU A 97 -3.64 -0.06 -5.98
C GLU A 97 -2.25 -0.62 -6.37
N GLU A 98 -1.44 0.14 -7.09
CA GLU A 98 -0.10 -0.29 -7.50
C GLU A 98 0.81 -0.60 -6.30
N ASN A 99 0.78 0.28 -5.29
CA ASN A 99 1.71 0.23 -4.16
C ASN A 99 1.14 -0.46 -2.93
N ASN A 100 -0.17 -0.32 -2.69
CA ASN A 100 -0.79 -0.68 -1.42
C ASN A 100 -1.67 -1.93 -1.48
N LEU A 101 -2.04 -2.39 -2.69
CA LEU A 101 -2.90 -3.57 -2.84
C LEU A 101 -2.14 -4.83 -2.46
N ILE A 102 -2.63 -5.49 -1.41
CA ILE A 102 -2.14 -6.79 -0.93
C ILE A 102 -2.77 -7.91 -1.76
N PHE A 103 -4.11 -7.87 -1.93
CA PHE A 103 -4.85 -8.96 -2.56
C PHE A 103 -6.24 -8.52 -3.03
N VAL A 104 -6.76 -9.22 -4.04
CA VAL A 104 -8.11 -9.03 -4.58
C VAL A 104 -8.91 -10.31 -4.36
N ALA A 105 -9.82 -10.30 -3.39
CA ALA A 105 -10.80 -11.36 -3.20
C ALA A 105 -11.99 -11.17 -4.15
N GLN A 106 -13.01 -12.02 -4.08
CA GLN A 106 -14.21 -11.87 -4.90
C GLN A 106 -14.96 -10.57 -4.55
N ASP A 107 -15.26 -10.38 -3.26
CA ASP A 107 -16.16 -9.31 -2.78
C ASP A 107 -15.44 -8.11 -2.14
N PHE A 108 -14.12 -8.19 -1.99
CA PHE A 108 -13.33 -7.13 -1.37
C PHE A 108 -11.89 -7.11 -1.89
N LYS A 109 -11.18 -6.02 -1.62
CA LYS A 109 -9.75 -5.83 -1.82
C LYS A 109 -9.08 -5.61 -0.45
N ILE A 110 -7.83 -6.02 -0.33
CA ILE A 110 -7.04 -5.83 0.88
C ILE A 110 -5.93 -4.83 0.57
N PHE A 111 -5.81 -3.78 1.37
CA PHE A 111 -4.78 -2.75 1.23
C PHE A 111 -3.95 -2.63 2.51
N GLY A 112 -2.63 -2.44 2.37
CA GLY A 112 -1.78 -1.99 3.47
C GLY A 112 -1.60 -0.47 3.37
N ILE A 113 -2.08 0.27 4.39
CA ILE A 113 -2.24 1.72 4.26
C ILE A 113 -1.30 2.53 5.15
N ASN A 114 -0.85 1.97 6.26
CA ASN A 114 -0.02 2.70 7.21
C ASN A 114 0.87 1.77 8.02
N LEU A 115 2.02 2.27 8.44
CA LEU A 115 3.01 1.54 9.23
C LEU A 115 3.38 2.39 10.45
N THR A 116 3.27 1.81 11.64
CA THR A 116 3.56 2.49 12.90
C THR A 116 4.55 1.68 13.73
N PRO A 117 5.45 2.28 14.53
CA PRO A 117 5.63 3.72 14.68
C PRO A 117 6.27 4.35 13.43
N TYR A 118 6.22 5.68 13.38
CA TYR A 118 6.86 6.46 12.33
C TYR A 118 8.25 6.91 12.84
N PRO A 119 9.31 6.87 12.01
CA PRO A 119 10.68 7.18 12.43
C PRO A 119 10.82 8.54 13.14
N GLN A 120 11.67 8.54 14.18
CA GLN A 120 12.13 9.74 14.90
C GLN A 120 13.65 9.80 14.80
N ASN A 121 14.23 10.99 14.86
CA ASN A 121 15.68 11.14 14.74
C ASN A 121 16.42 10.44 15.90
N GLY A 122 17.57 9.84 15.59
CA GLY A 122 18.51 9.31 16.59
C GLY A 122 18.15 7.97 17.23
N ASN A 123 16.95 7.41 16.99
CA ASN A 123 16.54 6.14 17.60
C ASN A 123 16.08 5.12 16.55
N PRO A 124 16.84 4.03 16.31
CA PRO A 124 16.38 2.95 15.45
C PRO A 124 15.15 2.25 16.07
N ILE A 125 14.15 1.96 15.26
CA ILE A 125 12.95 1.23 15.68
C ILE A 125 13.20 -0.27 15.55
N PRO A 126 13.08 -1.07 16.63
CA PRO A 126 13.13 -2.52 16.52
C PRO A 126 11.99 -3.06 15.64
N GLU A 127 12.28 -4.02 14.75
CA GLU A 127 11.28 -4.59 13.82
C GLU A 127 10.01 -5.08 14.54
N LYS A 128 10.19 -5.71 15.72
CA LYS A 128 9.11 -6.22 16.57
C LYS A 128 8.10 -5.16 17.03
N ASP A 129 8.49 -3.89 17.02
CA ASP A 129 7.64 -2.79 17.51
C ASP A 129 6.76 -2.23 16.38
N TYR A 130 6.95 -2.69 15.14
CA TYR A 130 6.14 -2.29 14.01
C TYR A 130 4.75 -2.94 14.01
N ASN A 131 3.77 -2.15 13.56
CA ASN A 131 2.39 -2.52 13.36
C ASN A 131 1.94 -2.00 12.00
N LEU A 132 1.36 -2.87 11.20
CA LEU A 132 0.79 -2.55 9.90
C LEU A 132 -0.72 -2.37 10.02
N GLU A 133 -1.23 -1.23 9.56
CA GLU A 133 -2.66 -1.01 9.38
C GLU A 133 -3.06 -1.49 7.99
N ILE A 134 -4.02 -2.42 7.95
CA ILE A 134 -4.61 -2.92 6.72
C ILE A 134 -6.10 -2.60 6.66
N VAL A 135 -6.62 -2.50 5.43
CA VAL A 135 -8.02 -2.25 5.15
C VAL A 135 -8.58 -3.33 4.24
N PHE A 136 -9.69 -3.93 4.67
CA PHE A 136 -10.56 -4.75 3.84
C PHE A 136 -11.63 -3.83 3.24
N HIS A 137 -11.44 -3.45 1.97
CA HIS A 137 -12.32 -2.55 1.24
C HIS A 137 -13.30 -3.36 0.38
N PRO A 138 -14.62 -3.23 0.58
CA PRO A 138 -15.61 -3.87 -0.29
C PRO A 138 -15.44 -3.46 -1.76
N LYS A 139 -15.85 -4.31 -2.69
CA LYS A 139 -15.93 -3.97 -4.12
C LYS A 139 -17.29 -3.44 -4.50
#